data_AF-A0A821BZW1-F1
#
_entry.id   AF-A0A821BZW1-F1
#
_cell.length_a   1.000
_cell.length_b   1.000
_cell.length_c   1.000
_cell.angle_alpha   90.00
_cell.angle_beta   90.00
_cell.angle_gamma   90.00
#
_symmetry.space_group_name_H-M   'P 1'
#
loop_
_entity.id
_entity.type
_entity.pdbx_description
1 polymer ?
#
loop_
_entity_poly.entity_id
_entity_poly.type
_entity_poly.pdbx_seq_one_letter_code
_entity_poly.pdbx_strand_id
1 'polypeptide(L)' 'SSYNYFLFSDVELGFTGPCGSCRQTLAEFGLDLDVYLINIKNESKMYKLRDLLPVAFIPHDLEKSRANHYVIE' A
#
# COMPACT_ATOMS: atom_id res chain seq x y z
N SER A 1 -3.93 13.74 10.35
CA SER A 1 -4.35 14.09 8.98
C SER A 1 -4.56 12.79 8.25
N SER A 2 -5.79 12.46 7.86
CA SER A 2 -6.09 11.22 7.14
C SER A 2 -5.95 11.51 5.65
N TYR A 3 -4.89 10.99 5.03
CA TYR A 3 -4.68 11.11 3.60
C TYR A 3 -5.48 10.03 2.89
N ASN A 4 -6.08 10.38 1.75
CA ASN A 4 -6.76 9.43 0.87
C ASN A 4 -5.97 9.34 -0.44
N TYR A 5 -5.81 8.14 -0.97
CA TYR A 5 -5.16 7.92 -2.25
C TYR A 5 -6.19 7.51 -3.31
N PHE A 6 -6.23 8.25 -4.41
CA PHE A 6 -7.16 8.02 -5.52
C PHE A 6 -6.37 7.56 -6.75
N LEU A 7 -6.70 6.39 -7.27
CA LEU A 7 -6.14 5.82 -8.49
C LEU A 7 -7.22 5.79 -9.56
N PHE A 8 -6.97 6.50 -10.65
CA PHE A 8 -7.80 6.50 -11.84
C PHE A 8 -7.18 5.59 -12.89
N SER A 9 -7.97 4.69 -13.47
CA SER A 9 -7.57 3.90 -14.61
C SER A 9 -8.58 3.98 -15.75
N ASP A 10 -8.09 3.78 -16.96
CA ASP A 10 -8.85 3.82 -18.21
C ASP A 10 -9.59 2.51 -18.54
N VAL A 11 -9.77 1.64 -17.54
CA VAL A 11 -10.46 0.34 -17.72
C VAL A 11 -11.97 0.51 -17.76
N GLU A 12 -12.63 -0.18 -18.69
CA GLU A 12 -14.08 -0.10 -18.89
C GLU A 12 -14.89 -1.03 -17.97
N LEU A 13 -14.31 -2.16 -17.57
CA LEU A 13 -14.91 -3.15 -16.68
C LEU A 13 -13.95 -3.48 -15.54
N GLY A 14 -14.47 -3.49 -14.30
CA GLY A 14 -13.68 -3.81 -13.11
C GLY A 14 -12.82 -2.64 -12.62
N PHE A 15 -11.74 -2.97 -11.92
CA PHE A 15 -10.84 -2.02 -11.26
C PHE A 15 -9.38 -2.44 -11.42
N THR A 16 -8.48 -1.45 -11.58
CA THR A 16 -7.03 -1.66 -11.57
C THR A 16 -6.47 -1.20 -10.23
N GLY A 17 -5.80 -2.08 -9.50
CA GLY A 17 -5.11 -1.73 -8.25
C GLY A 17 -3.69 -1.20 -8.47
N PRO A 18 -3.08 -0.50 -7.50
CA PRO A 18 -1.67 -0.14 -7.56
C PRO A 18 -0.80 -1.40 -7.67
N CYS A 19 0.32 -1.33 -8.39
CA CYS A 19 1.30 -2.40 -8.45
C CYS A 19 2.05 -2.55 -7.11
N GLY A 20 2.85 -3.62 -6.96
CA GLY A 20 3.54 -3.92 -5.71
C GLY A 20 4.46 -2.80 -5.22
N SER A 21 5.25 -2.18 -6.11
CA SER A 21 6.13 -1.07 -5.74
C SER A 21 5.34 0.17 -5.30
N CYS A 22 4.24 0.50 -5.98
CA CYS A 22 3.37 1.62 -5.57
C CYS A 22 2.79 1.38 -4.18
N ARG A 23 2.31 0.16 -3.89
CA ARG A 23 1.80 -0.19 -2.55
C ARG A 23 2.87 -0.02 -1.48
N GLN A 24 4.11 -0.45 -1.77
CA GLN A 24 5.24 -0.33 -0.85
C GLN A 24 5.60 1.14 -0.58
N THR A 25 5.64 1.99 -1.62
CA THR A 25 5.87 3.43 -1.44
C THR A 25 4.76 4.08 -0.62
N LEU A 26 3.49 3.69 -0.83
CA LEU A 26 2.38 4.19 -0.03
C LEU A 26 2.46 3.75 1.43
N ALA A 27 3.03 2.56 1.71
CA ALA A 27 3.13 2.01 3.06
C ALA A 27 4.04 2.85 3.99
N GLU A 28 4.99 3.60 3.43
CA GLU A 28 5.82 4.57 4.17
C GLU A 28 4.98 5.69 4.82
N PHE A 29 3.78 5.95 4.29
CA PHE A 29 2.84 6.94 4.81
C PHE A 29 1.76 6.34 5.72
N GLY A 30 1.77 5.02 5.91
CA GLY A 30 0.88 4.30 6.82
C GLY A 30 -0.01 3.26 6.14
N LEU A 31 -0.19 2.12 6.83
CA LEU A 31 -0.99 0.99 6.34
C LEU A 31 -2.51 1.17 6.50
N ASP A 32 -2.95 2.16 7.28
CA ASP A 32 -4.37 2.48 7.45
C ASP A 32 -4.90 3.48 6.39
N LEU A 33 -4.09 3.76 5.37
CA LEU A 33 -4.44 4.61 4.23
C LEU A 33 -5.63 4.01 3.44
N ASP A 34 -6.60 4.85 3.11
CA ASP A 34 -7.71 4.49 2.22
C ASP A 34 -7.28 4.64 0.75
N VAL A 35 -7.43 3.56 -0.02
CA VAL A 35 -7.11 3.49 -1.45
C VAL A 35 -8.38 3.34 -2.25
N TYR A 36 -8.72 4.37 -3.02
CA TYR A 36 -9.88 4.41 -3.91
C TYR A 36 -9.45 4.08 -5.34
N LEU A 37 -9.99 3.03 -5.91
CA LEU A 37 -9.83 2.66 -7.31
C LEU A 37 -11.02 3.17 -8.09
N ILE A 38 -10.80 3.96 -9.14
CA ILE A 38 -11.84 4.61 -9.94
C ILE A 38 -11.63 4.24 -11.40
N ASN A 39 -12.70 3.74 -12.04
CA ASN A 39 -12.69 3.40 -13.47
C ASN A 39 -13.32 4.49 -14.35
N ILE A 40 -13.32 4.32 -15.67
CA ILE A 40 -13.84 5.34 -16.61
C ILE A 40 -15.35 5.56 -16.52
N LYS A 41 -16.07 4.60 -15.94
CA LYS A 41 -17.51 4.71 -15.68
C LYS A 41 -17.79 5.45 -14.37
N ASN A 42 -16.75 5.96 -13.73
CA ASN A 42 -16.80 6.63 -12.43
C ASN A 42 -17.33 5.73 -11.31
N GLU A 43 -17.25 4.40 -11.51
CA GLU A 43 -17.46 3.43 -10.45
C GLU A 43 -16.23 3.43 -9.55
N SER A 44 -16.41 3.18 -8.25
CA SER A 44 -15.32 3.19 -7.30
C SER A 44 -15.33 2.00 -6.36
N LYS A 45 -14.14 1.62 -5.90
CA LYS A 45 -13.95 0.64 -4.84
C LYS A 45 -12.86 1.09 -3.88
N MET A 46 -13.15 1.03 -2.58
CA MET A 46 -12.21 1.39 -1.53
C MET A 46 -11.59 0.15 -0.90
N TYR A 47 -10.29 0.23 -0.62
CA TYR A 47 -9.53 -0.75 0.13
C TYR A 47 -8.67 -0.06 1.19
N LYS A 48 -8.41 -0.73 2.32
CA LYS A 48 -7.28 -0.32 3.18
C LYS A 48 -5.98 -0.79 2.55
N LEU A 49 -4.93 0.02 2.67
CA LEU A 49 -3.62 -0.35 2.15
C LEU A 49 -3.09 -1.64 2.78
N ARG A 50 -3.33 -1.88 4.07
CA ARG A 50 -2.99 -3.15 4.76
C ARG A 50 -3.60 -4.40 4.11
N ASP A 51 -4.76 -4.25 3.46
CA ASP A 51 -5.43 -5.37 2.78
C ASP A 51 -4.83 -5.61 1.39
N LEU A 52 -4.31 -4.54 0.76
CA LEU A 52 -3.62 -4.61 -0.53
C LEU A 52 -2.15 -5.06 -0.40
N LEU A 53 -1.53 -4.81 0.75
CA LEU A 53 -0.13 -5.16 1.03
C LEU A 53 -0.04 -5.90 2.37
N PRO A 54 -0.47 -7.17 2.42
CA PRO A 54 -0.36 -7.97 3.62
C PRO A 54 1.11 -8.22 3.95
N VAL A 55 1.45 -8.24 5.25
CA VAL A 55 2.82 -8.49 5.73
C VAL A 55 3.83 -7.50 5.11
N ALA A 56 3.42 -6.23 5.00
CA ALA A 56 4.24 -5.17 4.43
C ALA A 56 5.59 -5.06 5.16
N PHE A 57 6.65 -4.90 4.38
CA PHE A 57 7.94 -4.47 4.91
C PHE A 57 7.83 -3.00 5.32
N ILE A 58 8.11 -2.67 6.58
CA ILE A 58 7.98 -1.31 7.10
C ILE A 58 9.26 -0.89 7.83
N PRO A 59 9.46 0.40 8.16
CA PRO A 59 10.68 0.87 8.82
C PRO A 59 11.07 0.07 10.08
N HIS A 60 10.09 -0.44 10.84
CA HIS A 60 10.34 -1.28 12.02
C HIS A 60 11.07 -2.59 11.69
N ASP A 61 10.92 -3.14 10.48
CA ASP A 61 11.59 -4.38 10.09
C ASP A 61 13.09 -4.16 9.81
N LEU A 62 13.49 -2.94 9.45
CA LEU A 62 14.90 -2.56 9.36
C LEU A 62 15.57 -2.57 10.75
N GLU A 63 14.87 -2.18 11.81
CA GLU A 63 15.39 -2.20 13.18
C GLU A 63 15.67 -3.64 13.65
N LYS A 64 14.75 -4.57 13.36
CA LYS A 64 14.93 -6.00 13.64
C LYS A 64 16.16 -6.58 12.92
N SER A 65 16.35 -6.20 11.66
CA SER A 65 17.50 -6.65 10.87
C SER A 65 18.84 -6.18 11.48
N ARG A 66 18.89 -4.93 11.98
CA ARG A 66 20.10 -4.38 12.63
C ARG A 66 20.40 -5.03 13.98
N ALA A 67 19.37 -5.38 14.76
CA ALA A 67 19.55 -6.07 16.04
C ALA A 67 20.17 -7.47 15.87
N ASN A 68 19.81 -8.19 14.80
CA ASN A 68 20.36 -9.52 14.52
C ASN A 68 21.81 -9.50 13.97
N HIS A 69 22.32 -8.35 13.53
CA HIS A 69 23.70 -8.22 13.04
C HIS A 69 24.74 -8.01 14.17
N TYR A 70 24.30 -7.78 15.40
CA TYR A 70 25.16 -7.69 16.59
C TYR A 70 25.28 -9.02 17.37
N VAL A 71 24.59 -10.07 16.94
CA VAL A 71 24.77 -11.43 17.46
C VAL A 71 25.63 -12.20 16.47
N ILE A 72 26.94 -11.90 16.48
CA ILE A 72 27.95 -12.80 15.91
C ILE A 72 28.52 -13.54 17.13
N GLU A 73 28.18 -14.82 17.27
CA GLU A 73 29.01 -15.75 18.06
C GLU A 73 30.36 -15.97 17.36
#